data_AF-A0A128FGU8-F1
#
_entry.id   AF-A0A128FGU8-F1
#
_cell.length_a   1.000
_cell.length_b   1.000
_cell.length_c   1.000
_cell.angle_alpha   90.00
_cell.angle_beta   90.00
_cell.angle_gamma   90.00
#
_symmetry.space_group_name_H-M   'P 1'
#
loop_
_entity.id
_entity.type
_entity.pdbx_description
1 polymer ?
#
loop_
_entity_poly.entity_id
_entity_poly.type
_entity_poly.pdbx_seq_one_letter_code
_entity_poly.pdbx_strand_id
1 'polypeptide(L)'
;MKGQAFDTDLYPQTAAIYPDGTLPDMRGRGLIGKEDGEIVASFAEGQVKSHGHAGSTVSSTNLGTKYTSTNGNHRHYTRGGYQGGYTSSYHNADAAGGSHGNVLYGNTTGNHNHSVAIGTHGHSVTIATFGASKNTIDHLKCNWIVRLA
;
A
#
# COMPACT_ATOMS: atom_id res chain seq x y z
N MET A 1 -8.73 -25.34 -42.58
CA MET A 1 -7.44 -24.62 -42.70
C MET A 1 -6.59 -24.95 -41.48
N LYS A 2 -5.51 -25.69 -41.64
CA LYS A 2 -4.73 -26.29 -40.54
C LYS A 2 -3.20 -26.18 -40.72
N GLY A 3 -2.71 -25.27 -41.56
CA GLY A 3 -1.26 -25.18 -41.82
C GLY A 3 -0.72 -26.13 -42.90
N GLN A 4 -1.60 -26.76 -43.67
CA GLN A 4 -1.17 -27.75 -44.67
C GLN A 4 -0.73 -27.11 -45.99
N ALA A 5 0.23 -27.74 -46.67
CA ALA A 5 0.62 -27.38 -48.03
C ALA A 5 -0.45 -27.76 -49.06
N PHE A 6 -0.44 -27.10 -50.21
CA PHE A 6 -1.26 -27.42 -51.39
C PHE A 6 -0.44 -27.25 -52.67
N ASP A 7 -0.92 -27.88 -53.75
CA ASP A 7 -0.31 -27.77 -55.07
C ASP A 7 -0.72 -26.45 -55.74
N THR A 8 0.25 -25.57 -55.96
CA THR A 8 0.03 -24.24 -56.52
C THR A 8 -0.34 -24.26 -58.00
N ASP A 9 0.07 -25.29 -58.74
CA ASP A 9 -0.21 -25.43 -60.17
C ASP A 9 -1.62 -25.99 -60.39
N LEU A 10 -2.06 -26.90 -59.51
CA LEU A 10 -3.41 -27.46 -59.53
C LEU A 10 -4.47 -26.46 -59.05
N TYR A 11 -4.11 -25.56 -58.13
CA TYR A 11 -5.02 -24.58 -57.52
C TYR A 11 -4.54 -23.14 -57.74
N PRO A 12 -4.55 -22.64 -58.98
CA PRO A 12 -3.98 -21.34 -59.32
C PRO A 12 -4.74 -20.17 -58.67
N GLN A 13 -6.07 -20.28 -58.46
CA GLN A 13 -6.82 -19.23 -57.76
C GLN A 13 -6.47 -19.18 -56.28
N THR A 14 -6.21 -20.34 -55.68
CA THR A 14 -5.76 -20.45 -54.29
C THR A 14 -4.34 -19.92 -54.13
N ALA A 15 -3.45 -20.24 -55.07
CA ALA A 15 -2.07 -19.75 -55.12
C ALA A 15 -1.97 -18.23 -55.28
N ALA A 16 -2.93 -17.59 -55.96
CA ALA A 16 -3.00 -16.13 -56.06
C ALA A 16 -3.20 -15.45 -54.69
N ILE A 17 -3.80 -16.15 -53.71
CA ILE A 17 -4.04 -15.65 -52.35
C ILE A 17 -2.93 -16.10 -51.38
N TYR A 18 -2.45 -17.34 -51.55
CA TYR A 18 -1.40 -17.95 -50.71
C TYR A 18 -0.22 -18.40 -51.60
N PRO A 19 0.67 -17.48 -52.01
CA PRO A 19 1.72 -17.77 -52.99
C PRO A 19 2.79 -18.74 -52.51
N ASP A 20 2.91 -18.95 -51.20
CA ASP A 20 3.83 -19.89 -50.58
C ASP A 20 3.34 -21.34 -50.62
N GLY A 21 2.16 -21.59 -51.21
CA GLY A 21 1.57 -22.92 -51.29
C GLY A 21 1.15 -23.48 -49.93
N THR A 22 1.02 -22.65 -48.89
CA THR A 22 0.66 -23.08 -47.54
C THR A 22 -0.58 -22.36 -47.03
N LEU A 23 -1.57 -23.14 -46.58
CA LEU A 23 -2.78 -22.56 -45.99
C LEU A 23 -2.52 -22.16 -44.54
N PRO A 24 -2.97 -20.97 -44.08
CA PRO A 24 -2.83 -20.58 -42.68
C PRO A 24 -3.45 -21.59 -41.71
N ASP A 25 -2.82 -21.79 -40.55
CA ASP A 25 -3.45 -22.53 -39.44
C ASP A 25 -4.36 -21.59 -38.65
N MET A 26 -5.67 -21.80 -38.78
CA MET A 26 -6.69 -20.93 -38.18
C MET A 26 -7.25 -21.47 -36.86
N ARG A 27 -6.71 -22.59 -36.33
CA ARG A 27 -7.19 -23.18 -35.08
C ARG A 27 -6.99 -22.21 -33.91
N GLY A 28 -8.09 -21.82 -33.27
CA GLY A 28 -8.08 -20.89 -32.12
C GLY A 28 -7.71 -19.45 -32.47
N ARG A 29 -7.79 -19.06 -33.75
CA ARG A 29 -7.49 -17.71 -34.24
C ARG A 29 -8.76 -16.99 -34.70
N GLY A 30 -8.79 -15.68 -34.50
CA GLY A 30 -9.73 -14.76 -35.15
C GLY A 30 -9.06 -14.06 -36.33
N LEU A 31 -9.84 -13.28 -37.09
CA LEU A 31 -9.34 -12.38 -38.13
C LEU A 31 -9.68 -10.95 -37.78
N ILE A 32 -8.72 -10.06 -38.04
CA ILE A 32 -8.89 -8.62 -38.03
C ILE A 32 -8.48 -8.09 -39.40
N GLY A 33 -9.09 -6.99 -39.83
CA GLY A 33 -8.62 -6.30 -41.03
C GLY A 33 -7.19 -5.82 -40.84
N LYS A 34 -6.35 -6.01 -41.85
CA LYS A 34 -4.99 -5.48 -41.82
C LYS A 34 -5.01 -3.95 -41.77
N GLU A 35 -4.03 -3.38 -41.11
CA GLU A 35 -3.73 -1.95 -41.20
C GLU A 35 -2.88 -1.64 -42.44
N ASP A 36 -2.61 -0.36 -42.68
CA ASP A 36 -1.70 0.06 -43.75
C ASP A 36 -0.26 -0.29 -43.36
N GLY A 37 0.48 -0.89 -44.29
CA GLY A 37 1.85 -1.37 -44.06
C GLY A 37 1.95 -2.78 -43.47
N GLU A 38 0.85 -3.41 -43.07
CA GLU A 38 0.85 -4.81 -42.60
C GLU A 38 0.75 -5.82 -43.74
N ILE A 39 1.32 -7.01 -43.53
CA ILE A 39 1.30 -8.13 -44.47
C ILE A 39 0.05 -8.97 -44.22
N VAL A 40 -0.67 -9.34 -45.28
CA VAL A 40 -1.85 -10.22 -45.17
C VAL A 40 -1.46 -11.54 -44.50
N ALA A 41 -2.32 -12.02 -43.60
CA ALA A 41 -2.15 -13.27 -42.84
C ALA A 41 -0.96 -13.30 -41.88
N SER A 42 -0.33 -12.16 -41.57
CA SER A 42 0.62 -12.06 -40.46
C SER A 42 -0.07 -12.37 -39.14
N PHE A 43 0.57 -13.19 -38.30
CA PHE A 43 0.05 -13.50 -36.96
C PHE A 43 0.39 -12.38 -35.97
N ALA A 44 -0.63 -11.93 -35.23
CA ALA A 44 -0.48 -11.05 -34.09
C ALA A 44 -1.13 -11.67 -32.86
N GLU A 45 -0.44 -11.64 -31.72
CA GLU A 45 -0.98 -12.09 -30.45
C GLU A 45 -1.85 -10.99 -29.80
N GLY A 46 -2.97 -11.39 -29.21
CA GLY A 46 -3.87 -10.44 -28.55
C GLY A 46 -3.27 -9.87 -27.27
N GLN A 47 -3.31 -8.55 -27.10
CA GLN A 47 -2.76 -7.84 -25.94
C GLN A 47 -3.85 -7.20 -25.08
N VAL A 48 -3.56 -7.01 -23.78
CA VAL A 48 -4.38 -6.16 -22.91
C VAL A 48 -4.07 -4.72 -23.27
N LYS A 49 -5.11 -3.92 -23.49
CA LYS A 49 -4.93 -2.48 -23.75
C LYS A 49 -4.23 -1.82 -22.55
N SER A 50 -3.31 -0.90 -22.84
CA SER A 50 -2.64 -0.10 -21.81
C SER A 50 -3.67 0.57 -20.90
N HIS A 51 -3.51 0.38 -19.59
CA HIS A 51 -4.38 0.95 -18.55
C HIS A 51 -3.60 1.11 -17.23
N GLY A 52 -4.24 1.78 -16.27
CA GLY A 52 -3.73 1.92 -14.91
C GLY A 52 -4.87 1.80 -13.89
N HIS A 53 -4.50 1.80 -12.61
CA HIS A 53 -5.44 1.73 -11.50
C HIS A 53 -5.41 3.05 -10.74
N ALA A 54 -6.52 3.78 -10.78
CA ALA A 54 -6.65 5.05 -10.06
C ALA A 54 -6.45 4.82 -8.56
N GLY A 55 -5.62 5.66 -7.94
CA GLY A 55 -5.30 5.56 -6.51
C GLY A 55 -4.26 4.47 -6.17
N SER A 56 -3.65 3.81 -7.15
CA SER A 56 -2.48 2.95 -6.91
C SER A 56 -1.24 3.77 -6.60
N THR A 57 -1.20 4.32 -5.39
CA THR A 57 -0.08 5.09 -4.86
C THR A 57 0.22 4.63 -3.44
N VAL A 58 1.50 4.57 -3.10
CA VAL A 58 1.97 4.30 -1.75
C VAL A 58 2.81 5.48 -1.31
N SER A 59 2.50 6.03 -0.14
CA SER A 59 3.20 7.17 0.43
C SER A 59 3.86 6.80 1.75
N SER A 60 4.93 7.51 2.08
CA SER A 60 5.54 7.45 3.40
C SER A 60 4.67 8.13 4.45
N THR A 61 4.78 7.67 5.69
CA THR A 61 4.15 8.31 6.86
C THR A 61 5.21 8.72 7.87
N ASN A 62 5.09 9.94 8.39
CA ASN A 62 5.92 10.40 9.52
C ASN A 62 5.11 10.35 10.82
N LEU A 63 5.54 9.52 11.77
CA LEU A 63 4.87 9.36 13.06
C LEU A 63 5.26 10.44 14.08
N GLY A 64 6.21 11.31 13.71
CA GLY A 64 6.66 12.46 14.49
C GLY A 64 7.34 12.04 15.79
N THR A 65 7.21 12.90 16.80
CA THR A 65 7.74 12.69 18.14
C THR A 65 6.59 12.46 19.12
N LYS A 66 6.70 11.45 19.97
CA LYS A 66 5.75 11.18 21.06
C LYS A 66 6.36 11.55 22.40
N TYR A 67 5.51 11.97 23.33
CA TYR A 67 5.91 12.41 24.67
C TYR A 67 5.21 11.56 25.72
N THR A 68 5.90 11.29 26.83
CA THR A 68 5.26 10.74 28.02
C THR A 68 4.43 11.81 28.73
N SER A 69 3.50 11.41 29.58
CA SER A 69 2.77 12.37 30.43
C SER A 69 3.65 12.92 31.56
N THR A 70 3.26 14.05 32.14
CA THR A 70 3.93 14.71 33.27
C THR A 70 3.05 14.72 34.52
N ASN A 71 2.23 13.69 34.71
CA ASN A 71 1.21 13.64 35.77
C ASN A 71 1.78 13.08 37.09
N GLY A 72 0.96 13.12 38.16
CA GLY A 72 1.31 12.53 39.46
C GLY A 72 1.93 13.50 40.48
N ASN A 73 2.08 14.78 40.11
CA ASN A 73 2.53 15.78 41.05
C ASN A 73 1.49 15.98 42.16
N HIS A 74 1.92 15.84 43.41
CA HIS A 74 1.08 16.10 44.55
C HIS A 74 1.93 16.54 45.75
N ARG A 75 1.33 17.38 46.60
CA ARG A 75 1.98 17.95 47.79
C ARG A 75 1.38 17.34 49.03
N HIS A 76 2.22 16.95 49.97
CA HIS A 76 1.80 16.68 51.34
C HIS A 76 2.15 17.87 52.22
N TYR A 77 1.36 18.09 53.27
CA TYR A 77 1.67 19.08 54.29
C TYR A 77 1.53 18.45 55.67
N THR A 78 2.34 18.93 56.60
CA THR A 78 2.24 18.57 58.01
C THR A 78 1.93 19.84 58.79
N ARG A 79 0.97 19.73 59.70
CA ARG A 79 0.66 20.79 60.66
C ARG A 79 1.40 20.44 61.93
N GLY A 80 2.35 21.27 62.35
CA GLY A 80 3.02 21.11 63.64
C GLY A 80 1.95 21.08 64.73
N GLY A 81 1.90 19.99 65.50
CA GLY A 81 1.05 19.91 66.69
C GLY A 81 1.43 21.02 67.65
N TYR A 82 0.45 21.53 68.41
CA TYR A 82 0.66 22.45 69.52
C TYR A 82 1.91 22.04 70.33
N GLN A 83 2.91 22.92 70.43
CA GLN A 83 3.96 22.80 71.45
C GLN A 83 3.32 23.05 72.82
N GLY A 84 2.65 22.03 73.34
CA GLY A 84 2.14 21.95 74.70
C GLY A 84 2.87 20.83 75.44
N GLY A 85 4.18 20.99 75.62
CA GLY A 85 5.02 20.04 76.34
C GLY A 85 6.23 20.77 76.89
N TYR A 86 6.11 21.25 78.13
CA TYR A 86 7.21 21.82 78.89
C TYR A 86 8.34 20.78 78.98
N THR A 87 9.42 20.99 78.23
CA THR A 87 10.69 20.33 78.51
C THR A 87 11.64 21.40 79.04
N SER A 88 12.17 21.11 80.22
CA SER A 88 13.02 22.00 81.02
C SER A 88 14.37 22.21 80.37
N SER A 89 14.45 23.05 79.34
CA SER A 89 15.73 23.54 78.82
C SER A 89 15.51 24.88 78.13
N TYR A 90 15.87 25.95 78.83
CA TYR A 90 15.86 27.33 78.39
C TYR A 90 16.49 27.51 77.01
N HIS A 91 15.72 27.93 76.01
CA HIS A 91 16.18 28.84 74.97
C HIS A 91 15.01 29.71 74.46
N ASN A 92 15.10 30.99 74.85
CA ASN A 92 14.40 32.19 74.37
C ASN A 92 12.87 32.19 74.28
N ALA A 93 12.30 33.04 75.13
CA ALA A 93 10.93 33.48 75.13
C ALA A 93 10.57 34.22 73.84
N ASP A 94 9.37 33.93 73.32
CA ASP A 94 8.43 35.00 73.04
C ASP A 94 7.09 34.64 73.68
N ALA A 95 6.56 35.59 74.45
CA ALA A 95 5.36 35.47 75.25
C ALA A 95 4.27 36.32 74.59
N ALA A 96 3.42 35.70 73.77
CA ALA A 96 2.14 36.26 73.38
C ALA A 96 1.21 35.14 72.90
N GLY A 97 0.06 34.99 73.56
CA GLY A 97 -0.96 34.01 73.22
C GLY A 97 -1.51 34.24 71.82
N GLY A 98 -1.05 33.41 70.88
CA GLY A 98 -1.61 33.26 69.55
C GLY A 98 -1.30 31.86 69.07
N SER A 99 -2.34 31.08 68.76
CA SER A 99 -2.17 29.73 68.23
C SER A 99 -1.64 29.82 66.79
N HIS A 100 -0.33 29.90 66.62
CA HIS A 100 0.32 29.93 65.32
C HIS A 100 0.56 28.48 64.88
N GLY A 101 -0.37 27.92 64.12
CA GLY A 101 -0.16 26.61 63.49
C GLY A 101 0.93 26.71 62.42
N ASN A 102 2.13 26.21 62.72
CA ASN A 102 3.20 26.12 61.72
C ASN A 102 2.82 25.00 60.71
N VAL A 103 2.53 25.36 59.47
CA VAL A 103 2.22 24.41 58.39
C VAL A 103 3.43 24.32 57.46
N LEU A 104 4.09 23.16 57.49
CA LEU A 104 5.20 22.84 56.61
C LEU A 104 4.68 22.05 55.42
N TYR A 105 4.97 22.53 54.22
CA TYR A 105 4.52 21.88 52.99
C TYR A 105 5.71 21.30 52.20
N GLY A 106 5.67 20.03 51.81
CA GLY A 106 6.74 19.37 51.03
C GLY A 106 6.86 19.89 49.59
N ASN A 107 7.98 19.78 48.87
CA ASN A 107 8.06 20.32 47.49
C ASN A 107 7.37 19.38 46.48
N THR A 108 6.68 19.96 45.49
CA THR A 108 6.05 19.29 44.34
C THR A 108 6.94 19.27 43.08
N THR A 109 8.15 19.81 43.14
CA THR A 109 9.02 19.90 41.96
C THR A 109 9.63 18.53 41.63
N GLY A 110 9.66 18.14 40.35
CA GLY A 110 10.30 16.89 39.91
C GLY A 110 9.65 16.21 38.71
N ASN A 111 8.41 16.59 38.37
CA ASN A 111 7.74 16.06 37.19
C ASN A 111 8.47 16.47 35.92
N HIS A 112 8.76 15.49 35.07
CA HIS A 112 9.35 15.68 33.75
C HIS A 112 8.74 14.66 32.79
N ASN A 113 8.94 14.90 31.49
CA ASN A 113 8.60 13.94 30.44
C ASN A 113 9.85 13.52 29.67
N HIS A 114 9.74 12.38 29.00
CA HIS A 114 10.63 11.98 27.92
C HIS A 114 9.94 12.15 26.57
N SER A 115 10.75 12.24 25.53
CA SER A 115 10.27 12.22 24.14
C SER A 115 10.99 11.13 23.35
N VAL A 116 10.31 10.61 22.33
CA VAL A 116 10.86 9.64 21.39
C VAL A 116 10.50 10.08 19.98
N ALA A 117 11.52 10.36 19.16
CA ALA A 117 11.35 10.62 17.74
C ALA A 117 11.21 9.30 16.99
N ILE A 118 10.05 9.08 16.36
CA ILE A 118 9.75 7.85 15.61
C ILE A 118 10.08 8.05 14.12
N GLY A 119 9.79 9.24 13.59
CA GLY A 119 10.22 9.64 12.25
C GLY A 119 9.41 9.03 11.10
N THR A 120 10.00 9.13 9.89
CA THR A 120 9.39 8.73 8.62
C THR A 120 9.66 7.26 8.30
N HIS A 121 8.63 6.55 7.84
CA HIS A 121 8.75 5.21 7.29
C HIS A 121 7.95 5.08 5.98
N GLY A 122 8.30 4.07 5.18
CA GLY A 122 7.64 3.75 3.92
C GLY A 122 6.94 2.39 3.95
N HIS A 123 6.25 2.08 2.86
CA HIS A 123 5.62 0.78 2.63
C HIS A 123 6.08 0.21 1.29
N SER A 124 6.19 -1.11 1.22
CA SER A 124 6.39 -1.84 -0.03
C SER A 124 5.07 -2.47 -0.47
N VAL A 125 4.76 -2.41 -1.76
CA VAL A 125 3.58 -3.07 -2.35
C VAL A 125 4.04 -3.98 -3.49
N THR A 126 3.45 -5.17 -3.54
CA THR A 126 3.65 -6.13 -4.62
C THR A 126 2.31 -6.38 -5.30
N ILE A 127 2.28 -6.29 -6.63
CA ILE A 127 1.10 -6.58 -7.43
C ILE A 127 1.33 -7.95 -8.07
N ALA A 128 0.53 -8.93 -7.69
CA ALA A 128 0.60 -10.28 -8.26
C ALA A 128 0.01 -10.31 -9.68
N THR A 129 0.49 -11.24 -10.51
CA THR A 129 -0.11 -11.51 -11.82
C THR A 129 -1.54 -12.01 -11.66
N PHE A 130 -2.48 -11.46 -12.43
CA PHE A 130 -3.88 -11.86 -12.42
C PHE A 130 -4.45 -11.92 -13.84
N GLY A 131 -5.27 -12.93 -14.12
CA GLY A 131 -5.93 -13.11 -15.41
C GLY A 131 -5.88 -14.54 -15.92
N ALA A 132 -6.50 -14.77 -17.08
CA ALA A 132 -6.41 -16.03 -17.82
C ALA A 132 -5.10 -16.10 -18.63
N SER A 133 -4.78 -17.28 -19.17
CA SER A 133 -3.59 -17.47 -20.02
C SER A 133 -3.67 -16.77 -21.39
N LYS A 134 -4.86 -16.30 -21.78
CA LYS A 134 -5.12 -15.60 -23.05
C LYS A 134 -6.13 -14.48 -22.87
N ASN A 135 -5.97 -13.43 -23.65
CA ASN A 135 -6.98 -12.38 -23.80
C ASN A 135 -8.07 -12.87 -24.76
N THR A 136 -9.32 -12.89 -24.29
CA THR A 136 -10.46 -13.36 -25.07
C THR A 136 -11.62 -12.39 -24.97
N ILE A 137 -12.37 -12.26 -26.06
CA ILE A 137 -13.73 -11.73 -26.07
C ILE A 137 -14.70 -12.92 -26.05
N ASP A 138 -15.99 -12.66 -25.82
CA ASP A 138 -17.03 -13.66 -26.08
C ASP A 138 -16.99 -14.07 -27.56
N HIS A 139 -16.93 -15.38 -27.82
CA HIS A 139 -16.79 -15.91 -29.16
C HIS A 139 -17.47 -17.27 -29.33
N LEU A 140 -17.94 -17.53 -30.54
CA LEU A 140 -18.42 -18.85 -30.97
C LEU A 140 -17.33 -19.57 -31.75
N LYS A 141 -17.31 -20.90 -31.63
CA LYS A 141 -16.33 -21.75 -32.32
C LYS A 141 -16.90 -22.22 -33.64
N CYS A 142 -16.14 -22.05 -34.72
CA CYS A 142 -16.48 -22.58 -36.04
C CYS A 142 -15.29 -23.32 -36.66
N ASN A 143 -15.58 -24.14 -37.68
CA ASN A 143 -14.54 -24.77 -38.48
C ASN A 143 -14.15 -23.83 -39.62
N TRP A 144 -12.89 -23.41 -39.65
CA TRP A 144 -12.33 -22.64 -40.75
C TRP A 144 -12.09 -23.54 -41.97
N ILE A 145 -12.79 -23.23 -43.06
CA ILE A 145 -12.63 -23.89 -44.35
C ILE A 145 -12.20 -22.88 -45.42
N VAL A 146 -11.50 -23.37 -46.44
CA VAL A 146 -11.16 -22.61 -47.63
C VAL A 146 -11.60 -23.44 -48.83
N ARG A 147 -12.16 -22.78 -49.85
CA ARG A 147 -12.47 -23.42 -51.12
C ARG A 147 -11.19 -23.46 -51.96
N LEU A 148 -10.86 -24.63 -52.47
CA LEU A 148 -9.75 -24.80 -53.42
C LEU A 148 -10.26 -24.59 -54.85
N ALA A 149 -9.46 -23.90 -55.65
CA ALA A 149 -9.62 -23.66 -57.08
C ALA A 149 -8.34 -23.07 -57.68
#